data_AF-A0A7S3A655-F1
#
_entry.id   AF-A0A7S3A655-F1
#
_cell.length_a   1.000
_cell.length_b   1.000
_cell.length_c   1.000
_cell.angle_alpha   90.00
_cell.angle_beta   90.00
_cell.angle_gamma   90.00
#
_symmetry.space_group_name_H-M   'P 1'
#
loop_
_entity.id
_entity.type
_entity.pdbx_description
1 polymer ?
#
loop_
_entity_poly.entity_id
_entity_poly.type
_entity_poly.pdbx_seq_one_letter_code
_entity_poly.pdbx_strand_id
1 'polypeptide(L)'
;MNASKAKRSSMLKEKVLVSLKGLEKGYGSVVVTDDQDDIIDDLVCDLEDENPEPSAEDSSFMVGRWKLLFTSSSLTRFQKGISGIHSLLPVGKSMDLEQVIEPEDFRSYLVEKVSYFGGALKGDALIDGRYKWLSSNRLSWMPDVLNLWFLRFQAESGWKALGAFRSLEVTYLDYELKIERGEVGQIYIWKRIE
;
A
#
# COMPACT_ATOMS: atom_id res chain seq x y z
N MET A 1 15.16 -15.10 19.78
CA MET A 1 15.23 -14.91 18.32
C MET A 1 16.40 -15.73 17.78
N ASN A 2 16.22 -16.57 16.76
CA ASN A 2 17.33 -17.35 16.17
C ASN A 2 18.12 -16.45 15.22
N ALA A 3 19.41 -16.25 15.45
CA ALA A 3 20.25 -15.34 14.66
C ALA A 3 20.30 -15.70 13.16
N SER A 4 20.05 -16.98 12.81
CA SER A 4 19.94 -17.43 11.42
C SER A 4 18.69 -16.90 10.71
N LYS A 5 17.54 -16.89 11.40
CA LYS A 5 16.24 -16.41 10.88
C LYS A 5 16.29 -14.91 10.56
N ALA A 6 16.79 -14.11 11.49
CA ALA A 6 16.95 -12.66 11.30
C ALA A 6 17.89 -12.34 10.12
N LYS A 7 19.00 -13.08 9.98
CA LYS A 7 19.92 -12.92 8.84
C LYS A 7 19.24 -13.28 7.52
N ARG A 8 18.45 -14.35 7.49
CA ARG A 8 17.72 -14.78 6.28
C ARG A 8 16.64 -13.79 5.88
N SER A 9 15.83 -13.31 6.83
CA SER A 9 14.85 -12.25 6.63
C SER A 9 15.51 -11.00 6.03
N SER A 10 16.64 -10.55 6.59
CA SER A 10 17.39 -9.39 6.05
C SER A 10 17.85 -9.60 4.60
N MET A 11 18.36 -10.79 4.25
CA MET A 11 18.77 -11.09 2.88
C MET A 11 17.58 -11.14 1.90
N LEU A 12 16.44 -11.68 2.34
CA LEU A 12 15.21 -11.73 1.53
C LEU A 12 14.63 -10.33 1.31
N LYS A 13 14.59 -9.50 2.35
CA LYS A 13 14.20 -8.08 2.26
C LYS A 13 15.03 -7.32 1.23
N GLU A 14 16.35 -7.52 1.23
CA GLU A 14 17.23 -6.91 0.24
C GLU A 14 16.90 -7.38 -1.18
N LYS A 15 16.68 -8.68 -1.38
CA LYS A 15 16.29 -9.24 -2.69
C LYS A 15 14.97 -8.64 -3.19
N VAL A 16 13.95 -8.55 -2.34
CA VAL A 16 12.68 -7.90 -2.68
C VAL A 16 12.95 -6.47 -3.16
N LEU A 17 13.66 -5.66 -2.35
CA LEU A 17 13.94 -4.26 -2.69
C LEU A 17 14.75 -4.10 -4.00
N VAL A 18 15.67 -5.02 -4.29
CA VAL A 18 16.41 -5.04 -5.55
C VAL A 18 15.49 -5.38 -6.73
N SER A 19 14.60 -6.36 -6.60
CA SER A 19 13.64 -6.75 -7.63
C SER A 19 12.65 -5.62 -7.95
N LEU A 20 12.33 -4.76 -6.98
CA LEU A 20 11.45 -3.60 -7.19
C LEU A 20 12.11 -2.44 -7.96
N LYS A 21 13.43 -2.44 -8.16
CA LYS A 21 14.13 -1.34 -8.84
C LYS A 21 13.64 -1.20 -10.28
N GLY A 22 13.13 -0.02 -10.61
CA GLY A 22 12.60 0.29 -11.95
C GLY A 22 11.16 -0.15 -12.19
N LEU A 23 10.51 -0.83 -11.25
CA LEU A 23 9.10 -1.24 -11.35
C LEU A 23 8.14 -0.25 -10.70
N GLU A 24 8.56 1.00 -10.50
CA GLU A 24 7.90 2.09 -9.75
C GLU A 24 6.40 1.84 -9.48
N LYS A 25 6.07 1.36 -8.26
CA LYS A 25 4.70 1.09 -7.77
C LYS A 25 3.89 0.03 -8.51
N GLY A 26 4.44 -0.61 -9.53
CA GLY A 26 3.75 -1.56 -10.41
C GLY A 26 2.86 -0.90 -11.47
N TYR A 27 2.75 0.44 -11.49
CA TYR A 27 1.93 1.19 -12.45
C TYR A 27 2.60 2.47 -12.95
N GLY A 28 3.92 2.55 -12.78
CA GLY A 28 4.76 3.56 -13.39
C GLY A 28 4.85 3.42 -14.90
N SER A 29 5.93 3.95 -15.47
CA SER A 29 6.13 3.92 -16.93
C SER A 29 6.47 2.51 -17.46
N VAL A 30 7.03 1.66 -16.60
CA VAL A 30 7.41 0.28 -16.93
C VAL A 30 6.23 -0.65 -16.67
N VAL A 31 5.89 -1.46 -17.67
CA VAL A 31 4.88 -2.52 -17.53
C VAL A 31 5.55 -3.70 -16.83
N VAL A 32 5.02 -4.10 -15.68
CA VAL A 32 5.44 -5.31 -14.96
C VAL A 32 4.90 -6.52 -15.71
N THR A 33 5.74 -7.52 -15.96
CA THR A 33 5.33 -8.78 -16.60
C THR A 33 4.84 -9.79 -15.56
N ASP A 34 4.04 -10.77 -15.99
CA ASP A 34 3.56 -11.84 -15.10
C ASP A 34 4.74 -12.58 -14.43
N ASP A 35 5.79 -12.92 -15.19
CA ASP A 35 7.02 -13.52 -14.64
C ASP A 35 7.68 -12.67 -13.53
N GLN A 36 7.58 -11.33 -13.62
CA GLN A 36 8.15 -10.45 -12.60
C GLN A 36 7.26 -10.41 -11.36
N ASP A 37 5.95 -10.44 -11.53
CA ASP A 37 5.00 -10.55 -10.41
C ASP A 37 5.21 -11.86 -9.65
N ASP A 38 5.36 -12.98 -10.36
CA ASP A 38 5.61 -14.30 -9.76
C ASP A 38 6.93 -14.31 -8.96
N ILE A 39 8.02 -13.76 -9.53
CA ILE A 39 9.30 -13.64 -8.82
C ILE A 39 9.17 -12.80 -7.54
N ILE A 40 8.38 -11.71 -7.58
CA ILE A 40 8.18 -10.85 -6.41
C ILE A 40 7.30 -11.56 -5.38
N ASP A 41 6.23 -12.23 -5.79
CA ASP A 41 5.35 -12.99 -4.90
C ASP A 41 6.10 -14.12 -4.18
N ASP A 42 6.93 -14.89 -4.90
CA ASP A 42 7.78 -15.93 -4.32
C ASP A 42 8.74 -15.36 -3.26
N LEU A 43 9.42 -14.26 -3.57
CA LEU A 43 10.33 -13.59 -2.62
C LEU A 43 9.60 -13.02 -1.40
N VAL A 44 8.37 -12.54 -1.59
CA VAL A 44 7.52 -12.04 -0.51
C VAL A 44 7.04 -13.19 0.37
N CYS A 45 6.59 -14.32 -0.21
CA CYS A 45 6.20 -15.51 0.53
C CYS A 45 7.36 -16.01 1.42
N ASP A 46 8.55 -16.15 0.84
CA ASP A 46 9.76 -16.53 1.58
C ASP A 46 10.06 -15.56 2.74
N LEU A 47 9.83 -14.26 2.55
CA LEU A 47 10.06 -13.23 3.55
C LEU A 47 9.02 -13.26 4.67
N GLU A 48 7.75 -13.49 4.34
CA GLU A 48 6.64 -13.63 5.28
C GLU A 48 6.83 -14.86 6.18
N ASP A 49 7.26 -16.00 5.63
CA ASP A 49 7.59 -17.21 6.40
C ASP A 49 8.73 -16.96 7.40
N GLU A 50 9.68 -16.13 7.00
CA GLU A 50 10.81 -15.75 7.83
C GLU A 50 10.51 -14.55 8.74
N ASN A 51 9.28 -14.02 8.79
CA ASN A 51 8.91 -12.87 9.61
C ASN A 51 9.31 -13.11 11.08
N PRO A 52 10.13 -12.22 11.67
CA PRO A 52 10.54 -12.33 13.06
C PRO A 52 9.50 -11.82 14.05
N GLU A 53 8.54 -11.00 13.63
CA GLU A 53 7.60 -10.33 14.53
C GLU A 53 6.34 -11.17 14.81
N PRO A 54 5.87 -11.22 16.07
CA PRO A 54 4.56 -11.76 16.40
C PRO A 54 3.44 -10.86 15.82
N SER A 55 2.22 -11.40 15.81
CA SER A 55 0.98 -10.84 15.24
C SER A 55 0.95 -9.33 15.02
N ALA A 56 0.51 -8.91 13.83
CA ALA A 56 0.48 -7.51 13.43
C ALA A 56 -0.42 -6.64 14.36
N GLU A 57 -1.47 -7.22 14.93
CA GLU A 57 -2.38 -6.56 15.89
C GLU A 57 -1.67 -6.03 17.15
N ASP A 58 -0.64 -6.74 17.61
CA ASP A 58 0.10 -6.38 18.83
C ASP A 58 1.29 -5.45 18.54
N SER A 59 1.55 -5.15 17.26
CA SER A 59 2.76 -4.46 16.83
C SER A 59 2.59 -2.95 16.78
N SER A 60 3.35 -2.25 17.62
CA SER A 60 3.49 -0.79 17.56
C SER A 60 4.08 -0.28 16.24
N PHE A 61 4.64 -1.16 15.39
CA PHE A 61 5.23 -0.76 14.11
C PHE A 61 4.20 -0.29 13.09
N MET A 62 2.93 -0.70 13.21
CA MET A 62 1.88 -0.34 12.25
C MET A 62 1.65 1.17 12.16
N VAL A 63 1.75 1.86 13.30
CA VAL A 63 1.56 3.31 13.42
C VAL A 63 2.71 4.06 12.76
N GLY A 64 2.36 5.06 11.95
CA GLY A 64 3.30 5.89 11.23
C GLY A 64 2.84 6.18 9.81
N ARG A 65 3.76 6.67 9.00
CA ARG A 65 3.50 7.03 7.62
C ARG A 65 4.30 6.14 6.69
N TRP A 66 3.60 5.61 5.70
CA TRP A 66 4.07 4.59 4.78
C TRP A 66 3.93 5.08 3.35
N LYS A 67 4.92 4.79 2.51
CA LYS A 67 4.91 5.06 1.07
C LYS A 67 4.84 3.75 0.31
N LEU A 68 3.94 3.66 -0.67
CA LEU A 68 3.83 2.48 -1.52
C LEU A 68 5.08 2.36 -2.40
N LEU A 69 5.77 1.24 -2.30
CA LEU A 69 6.87 0.88 -3.20
C LEU A 69 6.39 0.11 -4.42
N PHE A 70 5.47 -0.83 -4.21
CA PHE A 70 5.00 -1.76 -5.23
C PHE A 70 3.61 -2.30 -4.91
N THR A 71 2.86 -2.61 -5.96
CA THR A 71 1.62 -3.40 -5.86
C THR A 71 1.51 -4.37 -7.02
N SER A 72 1.03 -5.60 -6.78
CA SER A 72 0.58 -6.54 -7.84
C SER A 72 -0.92 -6.41 -8.18
N SER A 73 -1.66 -5.58 -7.43
CA SER A 73 -3.09 -5.32 -7.66
C SER A 73 -3.38 -4.81 -9.08
N SER A 74 -3.99 -5.65 -9.92
CA SER A 74 -4.38 -5.28 -11.29
C SER A 74 -5.33 -4.09 -11.31
N LEU A 75 -6.23 -3.97 -10.32
CA LEU A 75 -7.16 -2.83 -10.21
C LEU A 75 -6.43 -1.52 -9.95
N THR A 76 -5.50 -1.52 -8.98
CA THR A 76 -4.69 -0.34 -8.65
C THR A 76 -3.81 0.05 -9.83
N ARG A 77 -3.27 -0.93 -10.56
CA ARG A 77 -2.45 -0.68 -11.75
C ARG A 77 -3.23 -0.16 -12.94
N PHE A 78 -4.39 -0.74 -13.22
CA PHE A 78 -5.29 -0.30 -14.27
C PHE A 78 -5.72 1.16 -14.06
N GLN A 79 -6.03 1.50 -12.81
CA GLN A 79 -6.35 2.87 -12.45
C GLN A 79 -5.13 3.76 -12.34
N LYS A 80 -3.91 3.24 -12.27
CA LYS A 80 -2.69 4.01 -11.99
C LYS A 80 -2.84 4.84 -10.71
N GLY A 81 -3.34 4.21 -9.65
CA GLY A 81 -3.73 4.87 -8.40
C GLY A 81 -4.84 4.08 -7.70
N ILE A 82 -5.33 4.59 -6.57
CA ILE A 82 -6.36 3.89 -5.78
C ILE A 82 -7.74 4.50 -5.96
N SER A 83 -7.80 5.81 -6.11
CA SER A 83 -9.06 6.53 -6.17
C SER A 83 -9.56 6.66 -7.62
N GLY A 84 -8.65 6.65 -8.60
CA GLY A 84 -8.97 7.04 -9.97
C GLY A 84 -9.23 8.56 -10.12
N ILE A 85 -9.05 9.36 -9.07
CA ILE A 85 -9.40 10.79 -9.04
C ILE A 85 -8.65 11.61 -10.09
N HIS A 86 -7.44 11.19 -10.47
CA HIS A 86 -6.65 11.87 -11.49
C HIS A 86 -7.34 11.84 -12.87
N SER A 87 -8.27 10.90 -13.12
CA SER A 87 -9.10 10.88 -14.34
C SER A 87 -10.08 12.06 -14.43
N LEU A 88 -10.41 12.69 -13.29
CA LEU A 88 -11.24 13.88 -13.22
C LEU A 88 -10.43 15.17 -13.42
N LEU A 89 -9.10 15.07 -13.46
CA LEU A 89 -8.20 16.22 -13.57
C LEU A 89 -7.68 16.38 -15.00
N PRO A 90 -7.58 17.62 -15.53
CA PRO A 90 -7.01 17.86 -16.84
C PRO A 90 -5.56 17.34 -16.93
N VAL A 91 -5.33 16.34 -17.79
CA VAL A 91 -4.01 15.68 -17.92
C VAL A 91 -3.49 15.21 -16.55
N GLY A 92 -4.38 14.62 -15.75
CA GLY A 92 -4.07 14.18 -14.40
C GLY A 92 -3.22 12.92 -14.35
N LYS A 93 -2.30 12.85 -13.38
CA LYS A 93 -1.51 11.65 -13.07
C LYS A 93 -1.44 11.42 -11.57
N SER A 94 -1.58 10.18 -11.15
CA SER A 94 -1.14 9.76 -9.83
C SER A 94 0.39 9.72 -9.80
N MET A 95 0.96 10.26 -8.73
CA MET A 95 2.40 10.44 -8.55
C MET A 95 2.91 9.47 -7.51
N ASP A 96 2.33 9.50 -6.32
CA ASP A 96 2.73 8.71 -5.17
C ASP A 96 1.49 8.32 -4.36
N LEU A 97 1.60 7.22 -3.63
CA LEU A 97 0.59 6.82 -2.67
C LEU A 97 1.26 6.66 -1.31
N GLU A 98 0.65 7.30 -0.32
CA GLU A 98 1.04 7.18 1.07
C GLU A 98 -0.14 6.69 1.90
N GLN A 99 0.18 6.01 2.99
CA GLN A 99 -0.77 5.52 3.97
C GLN A 99 -0.31 6.02 5.34
N VAL A 100 -1.16 6.78 6.00
CA VAL A 100 -0.92 7.30 7.34
C VAL A 100 -1.81 6.53 8.30
N ILE A 101 -1.24 6.04 9.39
CA ILE A 101 -1.98 5.32 10.43
C ILE A 101 -1.68 6.01 11.76
N GLU A 102 -2.70 6.62 12.34
CA GLU A 102 -2.63 7.30 13.62
C GLU A 102 -2.83 6.32 14.77
N PRO A 103 -2.20 6.56 15.93
CA PRO A 103 -2.33 5.69 17.11
C PRO A 103 -3.71 5.77 17.76
N GLU A 104 -4.42 6.90 17.60
CA GLU A 104 -5.76 7.12 18.15
C GLU A 104 -6.80 6.46 17.23
N ASP A 105 -7.56 5.50 17.78
CA ASP A 105 -8.66 4.77 17.13
C ASP A 105 -8.33 4.10 15.78
N PHE A 106 -7.05 3.90 15.47
CA PHE A 106 -6.57 3.40 14.16
C PHE A 106 -7.15 4.20 12.99
N ARG A 107 -7.30 5.52 13.17
CA ARG A 107 -7.65 6.40 12.07
C ARG A 107 -6.56 6.33 11.02
N SER A 108 -6.98 6.23 9.76
CA SER A 108 -6.06 6.08 8.66
C SER A 108 -6.43 6.93 7.47
N TYR A 109 -5.40 7.37 6.77
CA TYR A 109 -5.53 8.18 5.58
C TYR A 109 -4.76 7.52 4.45
N LEU A 110 -5.39 7.32 3.31
CA LEU A 110 -4.67 7.13 2.05
C LEU A 110 -4.51 8.49 1.39
N VAL A 111 -3.26 8.88 1.17
CA VAL A 111 -2.91 10.14 0.50
C VAL A 111 -2.39 9.79 -0.88
N GLU A 112 -3.24 10.01 -1.88
CA GLU A 112 -2.84 9.90 -3.28
C GLU A 112 -2.32 11.26 -3.75
N LYS A 113 -1.00 11.36 -3.93
CA LYS A 113 -0.35 12.53 -4.51
C LYS A 113 -0.68 12.56 -5.99
N VAL A 114 -1.29 13.64 -6.47
CA VAL A 114 -1.69 13.80 -7.86
C VAL A 114 -1.06 15.05 -8.48
N SER A 115 -0.88 15.01 -9.80
CA SER A 115 -0.50 16.16 -10.61
C SER A 115 -1.49 16.38 -11.73
N TYR A 116 -1.63 17.63 -12.19
CA TYR A 116 -2.57 18.02 -13.25
C TYR A 116 -2.03 19.20 -14.06
N PHE A 117 -2.69 19.49 -15.20
CA PHE A 117 -2.17 20.38 -16.26
C PHE A 117 -0.76 20.00 -16.71
N GLY A 118 -0.54 18.71 -17.01
CA GLY A 118 0.76 18.22 -17.46
C GLY A 118 1.86 18.31 -16.40
N GLY A 119 1.50 18.40 -15.11
CA GLY A 119 2.43 18.49 -14.00
C GLY A 119 2.68 19.91 -13.48
N ALA A 120 2.05 20.92 -14.09
CA ALA A 120 2.17 22.31 -13.65
C ALA A 120 1.62 22.53 -12.23
N LEU A 121 0.60 21.77 -11.85
CA LEU A 121 0.01 21.82 -10.50
C LEU A 121 0.06 20.44 -9.84
N LYS A 122 0.20 20.46 -8.51
CA LYS A 122 0.24 19.28 -7.65
C LYS A 122 -0.80 19.44 -6.54
N GLY A 123 -1.33 18.32 -6.07
CA GLY A 123 -2.25 18.30 -4.95
C GLY A 123 -2.36 16.92 -4.34
N ASP A 124 -3.09 16.84 -3.24
CA ASP A 124 -3.31 15.61 -2.51
C ASP A 124 -4.79 15.27 -2.57
N ALA A 125 -5.10 14.04 -2.98
CA ALA A 125 -6.39 13.43 -2.73
C ALA A 125 -6.27 12.62 -1.45
N LEU A 126 -7.02 13.02 -0.43
CA LEU A 126 -6.96 12.41 0.90
C LEU A 126 -8.22 11.59 1.13
N ILE A 127 -8.05 10.29 1.32
CA ILE A 127 -9.14 9.37 1.66
C ILE A 127 -9.04 9.08 3.15
N ASP A 128 -9.95 9.66 3.90
CA ASP A 128 -10.12 9.40 5.33
C ASP A 128 -10.79 8.04 5.52
N GLY A 129 -10.39 7.33 6.56
CA GLY A 129 -10.94 6.03 6.89
C GLY A 129 -10.50 5.55 8.25
N ARG A 130 -10.93 4.34 8.60
CA ARG A 130 -10.53 3.66 9.83
C ARG A 130 -10.16 2.22 9.55
N TYR A 131 -9.09 1.77 10.21
CA TYR A 131 -8.77 0.36 10.28
C TYR A 131 -9.48 -0.30 11.45
N LYS A 132 -9.91 -1.54 11.25
CA LYS A 132 -10.43 -2.41 12.30
C LYS A 132 -9.82 -3.79 12.17
N TRP A 133 -9.25 -4.31 13.24
CA TRP A 133 -8.80 -5.70 13.28
C TRP A 133 -9.98 -6.66 13.18
N LEU A 134 -9.86 -7.63 12.26
CA LEU A 134 -10.77 -8.77 12.11
C LEU A 134 -10.16 -10.03 12.74
N SER A 135 -8.83 -10.13 12.72
CA SER A 135 -8.03 -11.15 13.40
C SER A 135 -6.62 -10.59 13.66
N SER A 136 -5.75 -11.38 14.27
CA SER A 136 -4.38 -10.99 14.65
C SER A 136 -3.52 -10.42 13.52
N ASN A 137 -3.81 -10.80 12.27
CA ASN A 137 -3.09 -10.37 11.08
C ASN A 137 -4.01 -9.73 10.02
N ARG A 138 -5.32 -9.64 10.26
CA ARG A 138 -6.26 -9.17 9.23
C ARG A 138 -6.93 -7.87 9.65
N LEU A 139 -6.82 -6.87 8.79
CA LEU A 139 -7.39 -5.54 8.90
C LEU A 139 -8.54 -5.39 7.92
N SER A 140 -9.61 -4.74 8.37
CA SER A 140 -10.59 -4.13 7.48
C SER A 140 -10.39 -2.63 7.42
N TRP A 141 -10.31 -2.08 6.21
CA TRP A 141 -10.30 -0.64 6.00
C TRP A 141 -11.68 -0.14 5.59
N MET A 142 -12.18 0.85 6.32
CA MET A 142 -13.48 1.47 6.09
C MET A 142 -13.25 2.92 5.67
N PRO A 143 -13.17 3.21 4.35
CA PRO A 143 -13.07 4.59 3.89
C PRO A 143 -14.37 5.33 4.18
N ASP A 144 -14.26 6.58 4.60
CA ASP A 144 -15.36 7.47 4.94
C ASP A 144 -15.54 8.52 3.84
N VAL A 145 -14.51 9.34 3.63
CA VAL A 145 -14.59 10.50 2.75
C VAL A 145 -13.31 10.67 1.95
N LEU A 146 -13.45 10.92 0.65
CA LEU A 146 -12.38 11.45 -0.18
C LEU A 146 -12.49 12.97 -0.26
N ASN A 147 -11.39 13.66 0.09
CA ASN A 147 -11.23 15.09 -0.03
C ASN A 147 -10.25 15.42 -1.16
N LEU A 148 -10.66 16.34 -2.02
CA LEU A 148 -9.83 16.91 -3.10
C LEU A 148 -10.01 18.42 -3.10
N TRP A 149 -9.09 19.12 -2.42
CA TRP A 149 -9.01 20.58 -2.34
C TRP A 149 -10.23 21.18 -1.62
N PHE A 150 -11.32 21.41 -2.33
CA PHE A 150 -12.61 21.87 -1.80
C PHE A 150 -13.76 20.89 -2.11
N LEU A 151 -13.50 19.84 -2.89
CA LEU A 151 -14.45 18.80 -3.23
C LEU A 151 -14.41 17.69 -2.18
N ARG A 152 -15.59 17.23 -1.78
CA ARG A 152 -15.79 16.16 -0.80
C ARG A 152 -16.70 15.10 -1.39
N PHE A 153 -16.21 13.86 -1.45
CA PHE A 153 -16.94 12.71 -1.99
C PHE A 153 -17.13 11.67 -0.89
N GLN A 154 -18.36 11.22 -0.69
CA GLN A 154 -18.67 10.15 0.26
C GLN A 154 -18.22 8.80 -0.32
N ALA A 155 -17.42 8.03 0.42
CA ALA A 155 -16.86 6.77 -0.05
C ALA A 155 -17.95 5.68 -0.26
N GLU A 156 -19.06 5.76 0.49
CA GLU A 156 -20.24 4.88 0.32
C GLU A 156 -20.86 4.96 -1.08
N SER A 157 -20.58 6.03 -1.85
CA SER A 157 -21.21 6.33 -3.15
C SER A 157 -20.62 5.59 -4.37
N GLY A 158 -19.90 4.47 -4.17
CA GLY A 158 -19.57 3.57 -5.29
C GLY A 158 -18.12 3.58 -5.79
N TRP A 159 -17.15 3.91 -4.95
CA TRP A 159 -15.73 3.79 -5.29
C TRP A 159 -15.28 2.32 -5.21
N LYS A 160 -15.72 1.51 -6.19
CA LYS A 160 -15.35 0.08 -6.33
C LYS A 160 -13.84 -0.14 -6.26
N ALA A 161 -13.07 0.85 -6.69
CA ALA A 161 -11.62 0.92 -6.61
C ALA A 161 -11.06 0.70 -5.19
N LEU A 162 -11.69 1.30 -4.18
CA LEU A 162 -11.30 1.17 -2.78
C LEU A 162 -11.58 -0.24 -2.24
N GLY A 163 -12.37 -1.04 -2.96
CA GLY A 163 -12.64 -2.43 -2.64
C GLY A 163 -11.37 -3.26 -2.47
N ALA A 164 -10.32 -2.98 -3.26
CA ALA A 164 -9.06 -3.72 -3.20
C ALA A 164 -8.26 -3.51 -1.90
N PHE A 165 -8.68 -2.56 -1.04
CA PHE A 165 -8.08 -2.24 0.26
C PHE A 165 -9.02 -2.52 1.44
N ARG A 166 -10.24 -3.04 1.19
CA ARG A 166 -11.23 -3.27 2.25
C ARG A 166 -10.84 -4.31 3.27
N SER A 167 -10.10 -5.33 2.85
CA SER A 167 -9.58 -6.39 3.70
C SER A 167 -8.12 -6.60 3.32
N LEU A 168 -7.23 -6.46 4.29
CA LEU A 168 -5.79 -6.57 4.13
C LEU A 168 -5.25 -7.50 5.21
N GLU A 169 -4.40 -8.44 4.81
CA GLU A 169 -3.65 -9.30 5.71
C GLU A 169 -2.23 -8.77 5.82
N VAL A 170 -1.82 -8.40 7.03
CA VAL A 170 -0.49 -7.90 7.36
C VAL A 170 0.35 -9.06 7.88
N THR A 171 1.38 -9.41 7.13
CA THR A 171 2.13 -10.67 7.28
C THR A 171 3.60 -10.46 7.61
N TYR A 172 4.21 -9.39 7.10
CA TYR A 172 5.57 -8.95 7.45
C TYR A 172 5.54 -7.47 7.81
N LEU A 173 6.13 -7.12 8.95
CA LEU A 173 6.15 -5.76 9.45
C LEU A 173 7.41 -5.56 10.29
N ASP A 174 8.28 -4.65 9.85
CA ASP A 174 9.38 -4.12 10.64
C ASP A 174 9.37 -2.58 10.64
N TYR A 175 10.40 -1.95 11.20
CA TYR A 175 10.50 -0.49 11.27
C TYR A 175 10.59 0.19 9.90
N GLU A 176 10.97 -0.49 8.83
CA GLU A 176 11.19 0.13 7.53
C GLU A 176 10.22 -0.36 6.45
N LEU A 177 9.71 -1.59 6.56
CA LEU A 177 8.92 -2.23 5.53
C LEU A 177 7.72 -2.96 6.13
N LYS A 178 6.59 -2.90 5.43
CA LYS A 178 5.48 -3.80 5.66
C LYS A 178 4.89 -4.36 4.38
N ILE A 179 4.29 -5.54 4.51
CA ILE A 179 3.64 -6.26 3.42
C ILE A 179 2.18 -6.45 3.80
N GLU A 180 1.30 -6.07 2.89
CA GLU A 180 -0.14 -6.26 3.03
C GLU A 180 -0.64 -7.07 1.83
N ARG A 181 -1.43 -8.12 2.08
CA ARG A 181 -2.10 -8.90 1.04
C ARG A 181 -3.59 -8.57 1.03
N GLY A 182 -4.12 -8.24 -0.14
CA GLY A 182 -5.56 -8.05 -0.31
C GLY A 182 -6.33 -9.37 -0.39
N GLU A 183 -7.66 -9.27 -0.43
CA GLU A 183 -8.58 -10.43 -0.41
C GLU A 183 -8.37 -11.44 -1.54
N VAL A 184 -7.89 -11.00 -2.71
CA VAL A 184 -7.61 -11.89 -3.86
C VAL A 184 -6.12 -12.24 -4.00
N GLY A 185 -5.33 -12.01 -2.94
CA GLY A 185 -3.90 -12.38 -2.87
C GLY A 185 -2.94 -11.32 -3.40
N GLN A 186 -3.44 -10.18 -3.91
CA GLN A 186 -2.61 -9.10 -4.40
C GLN A 186 -1.74 -8.50 -3.30
N ILE A 187 -0.47 -8.23 -3.60
CA ILE A 187 0.51 -7.72 -2.63
C ILE A 187 0.60 -6.20 -2.73
N TYR A 188 0.73 -5.56 -1.58
CA TYR A 188 1.17 -4.18 -1.41
C TYR A 188 2.42 -4.15 -0.54
N ILE A 189 3.51 -3.58 -1.07
CA ILE A 189 4.77 -3.42 -0.35
C ILE A 189 4.93 -1.95 -0.01
N TRP A 190 5.04 -1.68 1.29
CA TRP A 190 5.10 -0.34 1.83
C TRP A 190 6.44 -0.09 2.52
N LYS A 191 6.94 1.14 2.40
CA LYS A 191 8.14 1.60 3.10
C LYS A 191 7.78 2.68 4.09
N ARG A 192 8.26 2.58 5.33
CA ARG A 192 8.10 3.64 6.33
C ARG A 192 8.85 4.90 5.89
N ILE A 193 8.22 6.05 6.06
CA ILE A 193 8.84 7.35 5.81
C ILE A 193 8.89 8.22 7.06
N GLU A 194 7.95 8.05 7.99
CA GLU A 194 7.89 8.73 9.30
C GLU A 194 7.31 7.78 10.36
#